data_AF-A0A094FGQ7-F1
#
_entry.id   AF-A0A094FGQ7-F1
#
_cell.length_a   1.000
_cell.length_b   1.000
_cell.length_c   1.000
_cell.angle_alpha   90.00
_cell.angle_beta   90.00
_cell.angle_gamma   90.00
#
_symmetry.space_group_name_H-M   'P 1'
#
loop_
_entity.id
_entity.type
_entity.pdbx_description
1 polymer ?
#
loop_
_entity_poly.entity_id
_entity_poly.type
_entity_poly.pdbx_seq_one_letter_code
_entity_poly.pdbx_strand_id
1 'polypeptide(L)'
;PEAELNRLSDEELESYSASRQLTKGTLPAGSSRWSPRHLIAQVRAGKIKRKSCILFVLAPCAIILVIIVVVVTILTVRARKHPNLNVDLGYTQYKGIRTPNGIDRWLGMRYAAPPLGDLRFRAPQDPLPDSKRTASEVSLPPLLLNVA
;
A
#
# COMPACT_ATOMS: atom_id res chain seq x y z
N PRO A 1 -7.04 78.99 22.04
CA PRO A 1 -6.78 78.09 20.89
C PRO A 1 -5.47 77.27 20.98
N GLU A 2 -4.52 77.61 21.86
CA GLU A 2 -3.28 76.83 22.06
C GLU A 2 -3.42 75.61 22.99
N ALA A 3 -4.54 75.50 23.71
CA ALA A 3 -4.77 74.40 24.65
C ALA A 3 -5.25 73.09 23.99
N GLU A 4 -5.73 73.13 22.74
CA GLU A 4 -6.22 71.95 22.01
C GLU A 4 -5.12 71.27 21.17
N LEU A 5 -4.06 71.99 20.78
CA LEU A 5 -2.98 71.44 19.97
C LEU A 5 -2.05 70.52 20.80
N ASN A 6 -1.91 70.78 22.09
CA ASN A 6 -1.11 69.94 23.00
C ASN A 6 -1.85 68.67 23.45
N ARG A 7 -3.18 68.60 23.33
CA ARG A 7 -3.94 67.39 23.70
C ARG A 7 -3.84 66.28 22.65
N LEU A 8 -3.72 66.64 21.37
CA LEU A 8 -3.63 65.68 20.28
C LEU A 8 -2.26 64.99 20.20
N SER A 9 -1.17 65.64 20.63
CA SER A 9 0.17 65.03 20.65
C SER A 9 0.37 64.02 21.77
N ASP A 10 -0.25 64.27 22.93
CA ASP A 10 -0.08 63.40 24.11
C ASP A 10 -0.85 62.08 23.95
N GLU A 11 -2.00 62.09 23.28
CA GLU A 11 -2.83 60.90 23.05
C GLU A 11 -2.24 59.96 21.99
N GLU A 12 -1.52 60.51 20.99
CA GLU A 12 -0.81 59.71 19.97
C GLU A 12 0.46 59.06 20.55
N LEU A 13 1.11 59.69 21.53
CA LEU A 13 2.33 59.20 22.18
C LEU A 13 2.07 58.09 23.21
N GLU A 14 0.92 58.12 23.88
CA GLU A 14 0.45 57.04 24.75
C GLU A 14 0.04 55.78 23.96
N SER A 15 -0.54 55.95 22.76
CA SER A 15 -0.83 54.82 21.84
C SER A 15 0.46 54.14 21.32
N TYR A 16 1.51 54.94 21.10
CA TYR A 16 2.81 54.45 20.65
C TYR A 16 3.62 53.77 21.77
N SER A 17 3.40 54.16 23.04
CA SER A 17 4.05 53.54 24.21
C SER A 17 3.33 52.26 24.68
N ALA A 18 1.99 52.21 24.56
CA ALA A 18 1.16 51.08 24.95
C ALA A 18 1.39 49.83 24.08
N SER A 19 1.72 50.00 22.80
CA SER A 19 2.04 48.90 21.88
C SER A 19 3.45 48.30 22.11
N ARG A 20 4.30 48.95 22.92
CA ARG A 20 5.61 48.42 23.34
C ARG A 20 5.55 47.54 24.58
N GLN A 21 4.42 47.49 25.28
CA GLN A 21 4.20 46.62 26.43
C GLN A 21 3.64 45.25 25.99
N LEU A 22 4.21 44.66 24.94
CA LEU A 22 4.05 43.23 24.70
C LEU A 22 4.83 42.49 25.81
N THR A 23 4.10 42.26 26.89
CA THR A 23 4.52 41.54 28.07
C THR A 23 5.34 40.30 27.70
N LYS A 24 6.52 40.19 28.30
CA LYS A 24 7.24 38.92 28.40
C LYS A 24 6.38 38.00 29.27
N GLY A 25 5.39 37.35 28.66
CA GLY A 25 4.61 36.31 29.29
C GLY A 25 5.56 35.21 29.74
N THR A 26 5.77 35.11 31.05
CA THR A 26 6.30 33.91 31.71
C THR A 26 5.52 32.72 31.17
N LEU A 27 6.21 31.84 30.44
CA LEU A 27 5.61 30.65 29.85
C LEU A 27 5.00 29.79 30.96
N PRO A 28 3.73 29.38 30.84
CA PRO A 28 3.17 28.39 31.77
C PRO A 28 4.01 27.12 31.68
N ALA A 29 4.36 26.58 32.85
CA ALA A 29 5.07 25.32 33.03
C ALA A 29 4.21 24.17 32.49
N GLY A 30 4.24 23.98 31.17
CA GLY A 30 3.39 22.99 30.50
C GLY A 30 3.38 23.08 28.97
N SER A 31 4.17 23.95 28.33
CA SER A 31 4.17 24.01 26.87
C SER A 31 4.93 22.83 26.26
N SER A 32 4.24 22.04 25.46
CA SER A 32 4.76 20.86 24.79
C SER A 32 6.06 21.17 24.04
N ARG A 33 6.99 20.20 24.10
CA ARG A 33 8.31 20.21 23.45
C ARG A 33 8.27 20.45 21.92
N TRP A 34 7.07 20.48 21.33
CA TRP A 34 6.79 20.59 19.89
C TRP A 34 6.11 21.91 19.50
N SER A 35 6.37 23.01 20.22
CA SER A 35 5.90 24.33 19.79
C SER A 35 6.81 24.91 18.68
N PRO A 36 6.26 25.37 17.53
CA PRO A 36 7.05 25.89 16.39
C PRO A 36 8.00 27.04 16.74
N ARG A 37 7.67 27.80 17.79
CA ARG A 37 8.47 28.91 18.30
C ARG A 37 9.80 28.47 18.93
N HIS A 38 9.87 27.27 19.51
CA HIS A 38 11.12 26.74 20.05
C HIS A 38 12.11 26.35 18.95
N LEU A 39 11.63 25.83 17.82
CA LEU A 39 12.48 25.55 16.66
C LEU A 39 13.08 26.83 16.08
N ILE A 40 12.27 27.87 15.91
CA ILE A 40 12.72 29.18 15.39
C ILE A 40 13.69 29.85 16.37
N ALA A 41 13.44 29.76 17.69
CA ALA A 41 14.33 30.28 18.72
C ALA A 41 15.66 29.53 18.77
N GLN A 42 15.66 28.21 18.59
CA GLN A 42 16.91 27.42 18.58
C GLN A 42 17.75 27.67 17.32
N VAL A 43 17.13 27.91 16.16
CA VAL A 43 17.84 28.30 14.92
C VAL A 43 18.48 29.69 15.06
N ARG A 44 17.78 30.68 15.66
CA ARG A 44 18.34 32.02 15.91
C ARG A 44 19.40 32.07 17.00
N ALA A 45 19.32 31.22 18.02
CA ALA A 45 20.25 31.23 19.14
C ALA A 45 21.61 30.56 18.83
N GLY A 46 21.84 30.06 17.60
CA GLY A 46 23.08 29.35 17.23
C GLY A 46 23.36 28.09 18.07
N LYS A 47 22.41 27.68 18.91
CA LYS A 47 22.54 26.61 19.90
C LYS A 47 22.12 25.24 19.36
N ILE A 48 22.00 25.11 18.05
CA ILE A 48 21.90 23.80 17.41
C ILE A 48 23.32 23.20 17.47
N LYS A 49 23.65 22.55 18.59
CA LYS A 49 24.84 21.71 18.69
C LYS A 49 24.75 20.71 17.54
N ARG A 50 25.80 20.62 16.72
CA ARG A 50 25.87 19.77 15.51
C ARG A 50 25.24 18.38 15.72
N LYS A 51 25.44 17.81 16.92
CA LYS A 51 24.86 16.53 17.38
C LYS A 51 23.31 16.49 17.34
N SER A 52 22.62 17.56 17.72
CA SER A 52 21.16 17.64 17.71
C SER A 52 20.57 17.84 16.30
N CYS A 53 21.28 18.55 15.39
CA CYS A 53 20.86 18.65 13.99
C CYS A 53 20.99 17.30 13.26
N ILE A 54 22.12 16.62 13.52
CA ILE A 54 22.40 15.29 12.98
C ILE A 54 21.34 14.27 13.42
N LEU A 55 20.90 14.30 14.69
CA LEU A 55 19.82 13.42 15.16
C LEU A 55 18.46 13.74 14.52
N PHE A 56 18.17 15.03 14.25
CA PHE A 56 16.91 15.44 13.62
C PHE A 56 16.83 15.07 12.13
N VAL A 57 17.98 14.84 11.48
CA VAL A 57 18.06 14.36 10.07
C VAL A 57 18.22 12.84 10.01
N LEU A 58 19.03 12.25 10.90
CA LEU A 58 19.22 10.79 10.94
C LEU A 58 17.96 10.04 11.38
N ALA A 59 17.16 10.60 12.29
CA ALA A 59 15.91 9.98 12.73
C ALA A 59 14.89 9.80 11.59
N PRO A 60 14.53 10.83 10.80
CA PRO A 60 13.64 10.64 9.66
C PRO A 60 14.30 9.79 8.57
N CYS A 61 15.62 9.89 8.33
CA CYS A 61 16.31 9.00 7.41
C CYS A 61 16.20 7.52 7.83
N ALA A 62 16.37 7.20 9.13
CA ALA A 62 16.23 5.84 9.64
C ALA A 62 14.78 5.34 9.53
N ILE A 63 13.78 6.19 9.84
CA ILE A 63 12.36 5.86 9.70
C ILE A 63 12.02 5.58 8.22
N ILE A 64 12.49 6.42 7.30
CA ILE A 64 12.30 6.22 5.85
C ILE A 64 12.95 4.92 5.39
N LEU A 65 14.15 4.59 5.86
CA LEU A 65 14.81 3.32 5.54
C LEU A 65 14.02 2.11 6.05
N VAL A 66 13.47 2.18 7.26
CA VAL A 66 12.61 1.11 7.80
C VAL A 66 11.32 0.97 6.97
N ILE A 67 10.69 2.08 6.57
CA ILE A 67 9.50 2.06 5.70
C ILE A 67 9.85 1.42 4.34
N ILE A 68 10.99 1.77 3.75
CA ILE A 68 11.45 1.16 2.49
C ILE A 68 11.65 -0.35 2.66
N VAL A 69 12.29 -0.80 3.74
CA VAL A 69 12.47 -2.23 4.03
C VAL A 69 11.13 -2.94 4.21
N VAL A 70 10.16 -2.32 4.90
CA VAL A 70 8.80 -2.86 5.08
C VAL A 70 8.05 -2.94 3.74
N VAL A 71 8.15 -1.91 2.90
CA VAL A 71 7.53 -1.91 1.57
C VAL A 71 8.18 -2.98 0.69
N VAL A 72 9.50 -3.10 0.68
CA VAL A 72 10.23 -4.14 -0.09
C VAL A 72 9.87 -5.55 0.41
N THR A 73 9.78 -5.77 1.72
CA THR A 73 9.34 -7.06 2.26
C THR A 73 7.89 -7.37 1.89
N ILE A 74 6.98 -6.40 1.93
CA ILE A 74 5.59 -6.59 1.48
C ILE A 74 5.54 -6.89 -0.03
N LEU A 75 6.34 -6.21 -0.85
CA LEU A 75 6.40 -6.44 -2.30
C LEU A 75 7.00 -7.82 -2.65
N THR A 76 8.05 -8.24 -1.95
CA THR A 76 8.68 -9.57 -2.17
C THR A 76 7.77 -10.72 -1.73
N VAL A 77 7.02 -10.58 -0.63
CA VAL A 77 6.05 -11.59 -0.18
C VAL A 77 4.89 -11.75 -1.18
N ARG A 78 4.40 -10.64 -1.74
CA ARG A 78 3.35 -10.66 -2.78
C ARG A 78 3.83 -11.25 -4.11
N ALA A 79 5.14 -11.20 -4.37
CA ALA A 79 5.75 -11.72 -5.58
C ALA A 79 6.04 -13.23 -5.54
N ARG A 80 5.52 -13.98 -4.55
CA ARG A 80 5.49 -15.45 -4.62
C ARG A 80 4.59 -15.86 -5.81
N LYS A 81 5.18 -15.85 -7.00
CA LYS A 81 4.65 -16.47 -8.22
C LYS A 81 4.19 -17.86 -7.82
N HIS A 82 2.89 -18.12 -7.93
CA HIS A 82 2.40 -19.48 -7.79
C HIS A 82 3.18 -20.36 -8.79
N PRO A 83 3.59 -21.58 -8.40
CA PRO A 83 4.20 -22.49 -9.35
C PRO A 83 3.28 -22.61 -10.57
N ASN A 84 3.85 -22.72 -11.77
CA ASN A 84 3.03 -22.99 -12.94
C ASN A 84 2.42 -24.39 -12.76
N LEU A 85 1.12 -24.46 -12.47
CA LEU A 85 0.34 -25.71 -12.33
C LEU A 85 0.05 -26.34 -13.71
N ASN A 86 0.99 -26.26 -14.64
CA ASN A 86 0.84 -26.81 -15.97
C ASN A 86 1.36 -28.27 -15.97
N VAL A 87 0.51 -29.20 -16.37
CA VAL A 87 0.83 -30.64 -16.46
C VAL A 87 0.69 -31.08 -17.92
N ASP A 88 1.70 -31.78 -18.43
CA ASP A 88 1.71 -32.37 -19.77
C ASP A 88 1.43 -33.87 -19.68
N LEU A 89 0.39 -34.33 -20.36
CA LEU A 89 -0.01 -35.73 -20.42
C LEU A 89 0.40 -36.40 -21.74
N GLY A 90 1.20 -35.73 -22.58
CA GLY A 90 1.65 -36.22 -23.88
C GLY A 90 0.64 -36.00 -25.01
N TYR A 91 -0.66 -36.21 -24.74
CA TYR A 91 -1.74 -35.92 -25.71
C TYR A 91 -2.29 -34.49 -25.59
N THR A 92 -2.15 -33.85 -24.43
CA THR A 92 -2.58 -32.46 -24.19
C THR A 92 -1.93 -31.89 -22.91
N GLN A 93 -2.01 -30.57 -22.74
CA GLN A 93 -1.51 -29.86 -21.56
C GLN A 93 -2.65 -29.19 -20.79
N TYR A 94 -2.72 -29.45 -19.49
CA TYR A 94 -3.72 -28.88 -18.59
C TYR A 94 -3.10 -27.87 -17.64
N LYS A 95 -3.81 -26.75 -17.44
CA LYS A 95 -3.45 -25.74 -16.43
C LYS A 95 -4.37 -25.87 -15.23
N GLY A 96 -3.77 -26.15 -14.08
CA GLY A 96 -4.46 -26.29 -12.81
C GLY A 96 -4.69 -24.96 -12.11
N ILE A 97 -5.58 -24.99 -11.12
CA ILE A 97 -5.94 -23.86 -10.27
C ILE A 97 -5.57 -24.23 -8.83
N ARG A 98 -4.78 -23.36 -8.18
CA ARG A 98 -4.49 -23.48 -6.76
C ARG A 98 -5.57 -22.77 -5.94
N THR A 99 -6.14 -23.50 -5.00
CA THR A 99 -7.17 -23.00 -4.09
C THR A 99 -6.51 -22.29 -2.90
N PRO A 100 -7.15 -21.30 -2.26
CA PRO A 100 -6.62 -20.67 -1.03
C PRO A 100 -6.28 -21.67 0.08
N ASN A 101 -6.98 -22.81 0.12
CA ASN A 101 -6.74 -23.92 1.05
C ASN A 101 -5.46 -24.72 0.74
N GLY A 102 -4.68 -24.33 -0.27
CA GLY A 102 -3.44 -25.01 -0.67
C GLY A 102 -3.63 -26.26 -1.53
N ILE A 103 -4.83 -26.50 -2.04
CA ILE A 103 -5.16 -27.65 -2.90
C ILE A 103 -5.10 -27.26 -4.36
N ASP A 104 -4.34 -28.02 -5.15
CA ASP A 104 -4.23 -27.89 -6.60
C ASP A 104 -5.29 -28.76 -7.29
N ARG A 105 -6.03 -28.17 -8.23
CA ARG A 105 -7.13 -28.86 -8.93
C ARG A 105 -7.02 -28.66 -10.44
N TRP A 106 -7.23 -29.74 -11.19
CA TRP A 106 -7.39 -29.74 -12.65
C TRP A 106 -8.80 -30.24 -12.96
N LEU A 107 -9.63 -29.36 -13.53
CA LEU A 107 -11.04 -29.64 -13.81
C LEU A 107 -11.25 -29.79 -15.33
N GLY A 108 -12.26 -30.58 -15.74
CA GLY A 108 -12.61 -30.74 -17.15
C GLY A 108 -11.63 -31.59 -17.97
N MET A 109 -10.85 -32.47 -17.34
CA MET A 109 -9.93 -33.35 -18.06
C MET A 109 -10.68 -34.39 -18.90
N ARG A 110 -10.28 -34.52 -20.16
CA ARG A 110 -10.85 -35.50 -21.09
C ARG A 110 -10.12 -36.83 -20.91
N TYR A 111 -10.86 -37.84 -20.48
CA TYR A 111 -10.36 -39.21 -20.36
C TYR A 111 -10.76 -40.11 -21.54
N ALA A 112 -11.67 -39.63 -22.40
CA ALA A 112 -12.17 -40.36 -23.56
C ALA A 112 -12.57 -39.40 -24.69
N ALA A 113 -12.69 -39.91 -25.90
CA ALA A 113 -13.31 -39.21 -27.03
C ALA A 113 -14.80 -38.93 -26.75
N PRO A 114 -15.35 -37.80 -27.24
CA PRO A 114 -16.78 -37.49 -27.08
C PRO A 114 -17.66 -38.61 -27.68
N PRO A 115 -18.63 -39.16 -26.93
CA PRO A 115 -19.48 -40.28 -27.38
C PRO A 115 -20.62 -39.78 -28.30
N LEU A 116 -20.26 -39.06 -29.35
CA LEU A 116 -21.18 -38.47 -30.32
C LEU A 116 -21.21 -39.31 -31.61
N GLY A 117 -22.30 -39.18 -32.38
CA GLY A 117 -22.45 -39.89 -33.65
C GLY A 117 -22.33 -41.41 -33.49
N ASP A 118 -21.45 -42.02 -34.29
CA ASP A 118 -21.21 -43.48 -34.30
C ASP A 118 -20.60 -44.03 -33.01
N LEU A 119 -20.03 -43.17 -32.16
CA LEU A 119 -19.50 -43.54 -30.85
C LEU A 119 -20.59 -43.67 -29.78
N ARG A 120 -21.83 -43.26 -30.08
CA ARG A 120 -22.95 -43.43 -29.17
C ARG A 120 -23.20 -44.93 -28.93
N PHE A 121 -23.36 -45.30 -27.67
CA PHE A 121 -23.56 -46.70 -27.23
C PHE A 121 -22.38 -47.65 -27.52
N ARG A 122 -21.20 -47.12 -27.83
CA ARG A 122 -19.95 -47.89 -27.92
C ARG A 122 -19.10 -47.73 -26.67
N ALA A 123 -18.11 -48.61 -26.53
CA ALA A 123 -17.10 -48.47 -25.49
C ALA A 123 -16.35 -47.13 -25.65
N PRO A 124 -15.91 -46.49 -24.55
CA PRO A 124 -15.10 -45.29 -24.61
C PRO A 124 -13.83 -45.51 -25.44
N GLN A 125 -13.52 -44.56 -26.31
CA GLN A 125 -12.28 -44.53 -27.07
C GLN A 125 -11.31 -43.53 -26.45
N ASP A 126 -10.00 -43.74 -26.64
CA ASP A 126 -8.95 -42.83 -26.17
C ASP A 126 -9.19 -41.37 -26.59
N PRO A 127 -8.78 -40.40 -25.77
CA PRO A 127 -8.96 -38.99 -26.07
C PRO A 127 -8.17 -38.59 -27.32
N LEU A 128 -8.78 -37.75 -28.16
CA LEU A 128 -8.12 -37.16 -29.31
C LEU A 128 -6.98 -36.23 -28.84
N PRO A 129 -5.76 -36.35 -29.40
CA PRO A 129 -4.66 -35.47 -29.05
C PRO A 129 -5.00 -34.04 -29.50
N ASP A 130 -4.84 -33.08 -28.59
CA ASP A 130 -5.05 -31.67 -28.88
C ASP A 130 -3.71 -30.96 -28.80
N SER A 131 -3.11 -30.70 -29.98
CA SER A 131 -1.83 -30.01 -30.06
C SER A 131 -2.04 -28.54 -29.69
N LYS A 132 -1.69 -28.21 -28.44
CA LYS A 132 -1.41 -26.85 -27.92
C LYS A 132 -2.56 -26.01 -27.36
N ARG A 133 -3.80 -26.49 -27.24
CA ARG A 133 -4.79 -25.76 -26.44
C ARG A 133 -4.53 -26.06 -24.96
N THR A 134 -4.01 -25.07 -24.22
CA THR A 134 -4.10 -25.11 -22.75
C THR A 134 -5.58 -25.17 -22.40
N ALA A 135 -6.08 -26.37 -22.12
CA ALA A 135 -7.47 -26.60 -21.78
C ALA A 135 -7.70 -26.08 -20.36
N SER A 136 -7.85 -24.76 -20.23
CA SER A 136 -8.38 -24.14 -19.02
C SER A 136 -9.89 -24.14 -19.11
N GLU A 137 -10.51 -25.29 -18.86
CA GLU A 137 -11.95 -25.38 -18.71
C GLU A 137 -12.28 -25.17 -17.23
N VAL A 138 -12.44 -23.88 -16.85
CA VAL A 138 -12.95 -23.49 -15.52
C VAL A 138 -14.43 -23.91 -15.36
N SER A 139 -15.06 -24.37 -16.45
CA SER A 139 -16.42 -24.92 -16.45
C SER A 139 -16.38 -26.42 -16.25
N LEU A 140 -17.17 -26.92 -15.30
CA LEU A 140 -17.50 -28.34 -15.24
C LEU A 140 -18.05 -28.79 -16.61
N PRO A 141 -17.64 -29.96 -17.12
CA PRO A 141 -18.23 -30.49 -18.34
C PRO A 141 -19.75 -30.66 -18.14
N PRO A 142 -20.57 -30.47 -19.19
CA PRO A 142 -22.01 -30.65 -19.08
C PRO A 142 -22.34 -32.04 -18.53
N LEU A 143 -23.23 -32.08 -17.54
CA LEU A 143 -23.68 -33.34 -16.93
C LEU A 143 -24.25 -34.25 -18.01
N LEU A 144 -23.96 -35.55 -17.90
CA LEU A 144 -24.54 -36.56 -18.79
C LEU A 144 -26.06 -36.48 -18.71
N LEU A 145 -26.71 -36.50 -19.88
CA LEU A 145 -28.17 -36.50 -19.97
C LEU A 145 -28.68 -37.86 -19.48
N ASN A 146 -29.09 -37.91 -18.21
CA ASN A 146 -29.72 -39.09 -17.64
C ASN A 146 -31.17 -39.14 -18.15
N VAL A 147 -31.58 -40.28 -18.70
CA VAL A 147 -33.00 -40.55 -18.98
C VAL A 147 -33.64 -40.93 -17.64
N ALA A 148 -34.64 -40.15 -17.22
CA ALA A 148 -35.48 -40.43 -16.06
C ALA A 148 -36.53 -41.50 -16.38
#